data_AF-A0A3S3J787-F1
#
_entry.id   AF-A0A3S3J787-F1
#
_cell.length_a   1.000
_cell.length_b   1.000
_cell.length_c   1.000
_cell.angle_alpha   90.00
_cell.angle_beta   90.00
_cell.angle_gamma   90.00
#
_symmetry.space_group_name_H-M   'P 1'
#
loop_
_entity.id
_entity.type
_entity.pdbx_description
1 polymer ?
#
loop_
_entity_poly.entity_id
_entity_poly.type
_entity_poly.pdbx_seq_one_letter_code
_entity_poly.pdbx_strand_id
1 'polypeptide(L)'
;MDDIKGRSLPETVLLSIRARNARKAKATPRKRVNDTEIVVASYNVHKCIGTDRRFDPERTARVIREISPDVIALQEADNRFGDRAGLLDLARLELETGLVPVPVSGNGKGHGWRGNVLLFKRGTVRDVHQLKLPGLEPRGALVAEIDLDEKRSLRVIAAHLGLLRRSRSEQARVVLDIMSSADERPTLLLGDLNEWRLGNRSALNTLHTTFGPTPPAVPTFPSGLPVLALDRIMGNRHGLVSGVEAHDTPLSRVASDHLPLTAFVHL
;
A
#
# COMPACT_ATOMS: atom_id res chain seq x y z
N MET A 1 -29.36 -0.89 15.47
CA MET A 1 -28.93 -2.08 14.70
C MET A 1 -29.34 -1.80 13.26
N ASP A 2 -28.68 -0.85 12.60
CA ASP A 2 -29.10 -0.40 11.26
C ASP A 2 -27.89 -0.09 10.39
N ASP A 3 -28.01 -0.51 9.13
CA ASP A 3 -27.12 -0.33 7.97
C ASP A 3 -25.78 -1.08 7.90
N ILE A 4 -25.86 -2.41 7.76
CA ILE A 4 -24.82 -3.22 7.10
C ILE A 4 -25.26 -3.61 5.66
N LYS A 5 -25.83 -2.66 4.91
CA LYS A 5 -25.93 -2.79 3.44
C LYS A 5 -24.71 -2.10 2.84
N GLY A 6 -23.87 -2.87 2.14
CA GLY A 6 -22.71 -2.33 1.44
C GLY A 6 -23.15 -1.28 0.41
N ARG A 7 -22.50 -0.11 0.42
CA ARG A 7 -22.83 1.04 -0.43
C ARG A 7 -22.65 0.73 -1.92
N SER A 8 -23.51 1.32 -2.74
CA SER A 8 -23.36 1.31 -4.21
C SER A 8 -22.20 2.22 -4.66
N LEU A 9 -21.76 2.05 -5.92
CA LEU A 9 -20.72 2.89 -6.50
C LEU A 9 -21.14 4.38 -6.58
N PRO A 10 -22.34 4.74 -7.09
CA PRO A 10 -22.77 6.14 -7.13
C PRO A 10 -22.81 6.81 -5.76
N GLU A 11 -23.31 6.10 -4.73
CA GLU A 11 -23.33 6.61 -3.35
C GLU A 11 -21.91 6.85 -2.82
N THR A 12 -20.98 5.92 -3.09
CA THR A 12 -19.58 6.06 -2.69
C THR A 12 -18.94 7.28 -3.34
N VAL A 13 -19.20 7.50 -4.63
CA VAL A 13 -18.69 8.66 -5.38
C VAL A 13 -19.25 9.96 -4.81
N LEU A 14 -20.56 10.06 -4.62
CA LEU A 14 -21.21 11.27 -4.12
C LEU A 14 -20.70 11.66 -2.72
N LEU A 15 -20.59 10.68 -1.82
CA LEU A 15 -20.05 10.90 -0.48
C LEU A 15 -18.58 11.34 -0.51
N SER A 16 -17.78 10.75 -1.39
CA SER A 16 -16.36 11.10 -1.53
C SER A 16 -16.17 12.53 -2.05
N ILE A 17 -16.99 12.99 -3.00
CA ILE A 17 -16.97 14.37 -3.49
C ILE A 17 -17.32 15.36 -2.36
N ARG A 18 -18.37 15.07 -1.58
CA ARG A 18 -18.74 15.90 -0.42
C ARG A 18 -17.62 15.97 0.61
N ALA A 19 -17.02 14.83 0.96
CA ALA A 19 -15.93 14.76 1.92
C ALA A 19 -14.66 15.49 1.44
N ARG A 20 -14.34 15.42 0.13
CA ARG A 20 -13.20 16.12 -0.47
C ARG A 20 -13.28 17.63 -0.27
N ASN A 21 -14.44 18.23 -0.47
CA ASN A 21 -14.63 19.68 -0.28
C ASN A 21 -14.39 20.09 1.19
N ALA A 22 -14.84 19.26 2.14
CA ALA A 22 -14.60 19.49 3.56
C ALA A 22 -13.12 19.33 3.96
N ARG A 23 -12.40 18.36 3.36
CA ARG A 23 -10.95 18.15 3.61
C ARG A 23 -10.10 19.28 3.05
N LYS A 24 -10.39 19.76 1.83
CA LYS A 24 -9.67 20.91 1.24
C LYS A 24 -9.72 22.15 2.13
N ALA A 25 -10.83 22.36 2.85
CA ALA A 25 -10.98 23.49 3.77
C ALA A 25 -10.16 23.34 5.08
N LYS A 26 -9.59 22.16 5.37
CA LYS A 26 -8.87 21.85 6.62
C LYS A 26 -7.45 21.31 6.41
N ALA A 27 -6.97 21.21 5.17
CA ALA A 27 -5.73 20.52 4.85
C ALA A 27 -4.51 21.35 5.27
N THR A 28 -3.85 20.93 6.36
CA THR A 28 -2.44 21.22 6.60
C THR A 28 -1.71 19.89 6.47
N PRO A 29 -0.64 19.76 5.66
CA PRO A 29 0.12 18.53 5.58
C PRO A 29 0.64 18.17 6.96
N ARG A 30 0.33 16.97 7.46
CA ARG A 30 0.85 16.53 8.75
C ARG A 30 2.36 16.33 8.59
N LYS A 31 3.14 17.06 9.39
CA LYS A 31 4.59 16.86 9.49
C LYS A 31 4.87 15.84 10.57
N ARG A 32 5.99 15.10 10.42
CA ARG A 32 6.51 14.19 11.43
C ARG A 32 6.54 14.89 12.79
N VAL A 33 5.87 14.34 13.79
CA VAL A 33 5.70 14.99 15.09
C VAL A 33 6.88 14.70 16.02
N ASN A 34 7.56 13.57 15.83
CA ASN A 34 8.77 13.18 16.57
C ASN A 34 9.65 12.18 15.77
N ASP A 35 10.91 12.03 16.17
CA ASP A 35 11.87 11.12 15.50
C ASP A 35 11.52 9.62 15.65
N THR A 36 10.54 9.30 16.49
CA THR A 36 10.09 7.91 16.70
C THR A 36 8.96 7.49 15.78
N GLU A 37 8.24 8.43 15.15
CA GLU A 37 7.14 8.18 14.23
C GLU A 37 7.69 7.81 12.85
N ILE A 38 7.23 6.72 12.26
CA ILE A 38 7.72 6.20 10.97
C ILE A 38 6.73 6.59 9.88
N VAL A 39 7.24 7.07 8.75
CA VAL A 39 6.41 7.36 7.57
C VAL A 39 6.38 6.11 6.69
N VAL A 40 5.20 5.54 6.53
CA VAL A 40 4.98 4.41 5.63
C VAL A 40 4.11 4.81 4.44
N ALA A 41 4.32 4.20 3.28
CA ALA A 41 3.53 4.49 2.10
C ALA A 41 3.18 3.25 1.28
N SER A 42 2.05 3.29 0.58
CA SER A 42 1.70 2.35 -0.48
C SER A 42 1.46 3.11 -1.79
N TYR A 43 1.95 2.58 -2.90
CA TYR A 43 1.76 3.22 -4.19
C TYR A 43 1.67 2.20 -5.35
N ASN A 44 0.49 2.09 -5.96
CA ASN A 44 0.37 1.45 -7.26
C ASN A 44 0.94 2.39 -8.33
N VAL A 45 2.11 2.03 -8.88
CA VAL A 45 2.86 2.88 -9.81
C VAL A 45 2.38 2.75 -11.25
N HIS A 46 1.37 1.92 -11.52
CA HIS A 46 0.81 1.69 -12.85
C HIS A 46 1.87 1.44 -13.93
N LYS A 47 2.87 0.60 -13.60
CA LYS A 47 4.02 0.31 -14.47
C LYS A 47 4.81 1.55 -14.90
N CYS A 48 4.83 2.57 -14.04
CA CYS A 48 5.39 3.89 -14.33
C CYS A 48 4.78 4.59 -15.55
N ILE A 49 3.55 4.22 -15.93
CA ILE A 49 2.78 4.86 -16.99
C ILE A 49 1.83 5.86 -16.35
N GLY A 50 1.94 7.12 -16.72
CA GLY A 50 1.08 8.17 -16.18
C GLY A 50 -0.31 8.21 -16.80
N THR A 51 -1.16 9.08 -16.27
CA THR A 51 -2.48 9.39 -16.85
C THR A 51 -2.37 10.06 -18.23
N ASP A 52 -1.19 10.58 -18.56
CA ASP A 52 -0.77 11.05 -19.89
C ASP A 52 -0.31 9.93 -20.84
N ARG A 53 -0.39 8.66 -20.40
CA ARG A 53 0.02 7.45 -21.11
C ARG A 53 1.51 7.36 -21.44
N ARG A 54 2.36 8.19 -20.82
CA ARG A 54 3.81 8.14 -21.00
C ARG A 54 4.45 7.24 -19.95
N PHE A 55 5.34 6.35 -20.38
CA PHE A 55 6.21 5.60 -19.49
C PHE A 55 7.36 6.53 -19.02
N ASP A 56 7.40 6.81 -17.73
CA ASP A 56 8.41 7.68 -17.09
C ASP A 56 8.70 7.18 -15.66
N PRO A 57 9.64 6.23 -15.48
CA PRO A 57 10.08 5.75 -14.17
C PRO A 57 10.66 6.85 -13.27
N GLU A 58 11.31 7.85 -13.87
CA GLU A 58 11.89 8.97 -13.12
C GLU A 58 10.78 9.85 -12.52
N ARG A 59 9.64 9.99 -13.18
CA ARG A 59 8.44 10.63 -12.61
C ARG A 59 7.94 9.88 -11.38
N THR A 60 7.89 8.56 -11.42
CA THR A 60 7.54 7.75 -10.25
C THR A 60 8.56 7.94 -9.13
N ALA A 61 9.86 7.92 -9.45
CA ALA A 61 10.92 8.18 -8.47
C ALA A 61 10.80 9.57 -7.83
N ARG A 62 10.48 10.62 -8.60
CA ARG A 62 10.19 11.97 -8.08
C ARG A 62 9.04 11.95 -7.06
N VAL A 63 7.96 11.22 -7.31
CA VAL A 63 6.85 11.09 -6.34
C VAL A 63 7.32 10.39 -5.05
N ILE A 64 8.12 9.33 -5.17
CA ILE A 64 8.69 8.66 -3.99
C ILE A 64 9.56 9.63 -3.17
N ARG A 65 10.33 10.50 -3.85
CA ARG A 65 11.13 11.55 -3.20
C ARG A 65 10.27 12.62 -2.53
N GLU A 66 9.15 13.03 -3.14
CA GLU A 66 8.20 13.97 -2.51
C GLU A 66 7.62 13.41 -1.21
N ILE A 67 7.35 12.10 -1.16
CA ILE A 67 6.82 11.42 0.03
C ILE A 67 7.91 11.29 1.11
N SER A 68 9.14 10.98 0.71
CA SER A 68 10.27 10.65 1.60
C SER A 68 9.91 9.58 2.66
N PRO A 69 9.42 8.38 2.25
CA PRO A 69 9.00 7.35 3.19
C PRO A 69 10.19 6.69 3.88
N ASP A 70 9.95 6.16 5.08
CA ASP A 70 10.87 5.22 5.75
C ASP A 70 10.64 3.79 5.26
N VAL A 71 9.39 3.44 4.90
CA VAL A 71 9.02 2.16 4.29
C VAL A 71 7.98 2.41 3.19
N ILE A 72 8.14 1.82 2.01
CA ILE A 72 7.15 1.95 0.93
C ILE A 72 6.92 0.62 0.20
N ALA A 73 5.64 0.26 0.05
CA ALA A 73 5.21 -0.83 -0.82
C ALA A 73 4.76 -0.28 -2.18
N LEU A 74 5.39 -0.73 -3.25
CA LEU A 74 5.04 -0.40 -4.63
C LEU A 74 4.30 -1.57 -5.27
N GLN A 75 3.21 -1.28 -5.96
CA GLN A 75 2.47 -2.26 -6.76
C GLN A 75 2.61 -1.95 -8.25
N GLU A 76 2.64 -2.99 -9.09
CA GLU A 76 2.88 -2.88 -10.53
C GLU A 76 4.24 -2.27 -10.90
N ALA A 77 5.26 -2.47 -10.06
CA ALA A 77 6.61 -1.96 -10.28
C ALA A 77 7.49 -2.86 -11.19
N ASP A 78 6.96 -4.01 -11.60
CA ASP A 78 7.59 -4.94 -12.53
C ASP A 78 6.71 -5.13 -13.78
N ASN A 79 7.32 -5.44 -14.91
CA ASN A 79 6.56 -5.85 -16.09
C ASN A 79 5.81 -7.17 -15.81
N ARG A 80 4.56 -7.29 -16.28
CA ARG A 80 3.75 -8.52 -16.10
C ARG A 80 4.06 -9.58 -17.16
N PHE A 81 4.60 -9.17 -18.31
CA PHE A 81 4.87 -10.03 -19.48
C PHE A 81 6.37 -10.11 -19.77
N GLY A 82 6.80 -11.18 -20.45
CA GLY A 82 8.21 -11.41 -20.77
C GLY A 82 9.07 -11.67 -19.53
N ASP A 83 10.30 -11.14 -19.52
CA ASP A 83 11.31 -11.34 -18.46
C ASP A 83 10.94 -10.72 -17.09
N ARG A 84 9.76 -10.11 -16.96
CA ARG A 84 9.30 -9.38 -15.76
C ARG A 84 10.29 -8.35 -15.25
N ALA A 85 10.98 -7.68 -16.17
CA ALA A 85 11.99 -6.67 -15.84
C ALA A 85 11.42 -5.63 -14.87
N GLY A 86 12.23 -5.31 -13.87
CA GLY A 86 11.96 -4.22 -12.96
C GLY A 86 11.96 -2.88 -13.69
N LEU A 87 11.05 -1.99 -13.31
CA LEU A 87 10.76 -0.76 -14.07
C LEU A 87 11.48 0.47 -13.52
N LEU A 88 12.06 0.39 -12.32
CA LEU A 88 12.69 1.51 -11.62
C LEU A 88 14.21 1.31 -11.56
N ASP A 89 14.97 2.40 -11.63
CA ASP A 89 16.40 2.34 -11.29
C ASP A 89 16.54 2.34 -9.75
N LEU A 90 16.52 1.15 -9.16
CA LEU A 90 16.60 1.00 -7.70
C LEU A 90 17.95 1.45 -7.12
N ALA A 91 19.05 1.30 -7.86
CA ALA A 91 20.36 1.74 -7.40
C ALA A 91 20.41 3.27 -7.30
N ARG A 92 19.86 3.96 -8.29
CA ARG A 92 19.72 5.42 -8.24
C ARG A 92 18.73 5.87 -7.16
N LEU A 93 17.61 5.16 -7.01
CA LEU A 93 16.63 5.45 -5.96
C LEU A 93 17.24 5.31 -4.57
N GLU A 94 18.05 4.27 -4.34
CA GLU A 94 18.81 4.09 -3.10
C GLU A 94 19.76 5.26 -2.85
N LEU A 95 20.56 5.66 -3.85
CA LEU A 95 21.48 6.79 -3.72
C LEU A 95 20.76 8.10 -3.37
N GLU A 96 19.60 8.35 -3.95
CA GLU A 96 18.87 9.61 -3.78
C GLU A 96 17.97 9.65 -2.53
N THR A 97 17.56 8.49 -2.00
CA THR A 97 16.55 8.42 -0.91
C THR A 97 16.97 7.62 0.30
N GLY A 98 17.97 6.75 0.16
CA GLY A 98 18.36 5.72 1.12
C GLY A 98 17.43 4.50 1.14
N LEU A 99 16.43 4.43 0.26
CA LEU A 99 15.52 3.28 0.18
C LEU A 99 16.20 2.10 -0.50
N VAL A 100 16.32 0.98 0.22
CA VAL A 100 16.83 -0.29 -0.27
C VAL A 100 15.69 -1.30 -0.45
N PRO A 101 15.74 -2.17 -1.47
CA PRO A 101 14.72 -3.20 -1.65
C PRO A 101 14.86 -4.34 -0.65
N VAL A 102 13.72 -4.85 -0.18
CA VAL A 102 13.66 -6.15 0.49
C VAL A 102 14.05 -7.23 -0.52
N PRO A 103 15.01 -8.12 -0.19
CA PRO A 103 15.48 -9.15 -1.12
C PRO A 103 14.39 -10.19 -1.39
N VAL A 104 14.22 -10.55 -2.66
CA VAL A 104 13.24 -11.53 -3.14
C VAL A 104 13.94 -12.60 -3.98
N SER A 105 13.53 -13.86 -3.82
CA SER A 105 14.08 -14.99 -4.57
C SER A 105 13.24 -15.31 -5.81
N GLY A 106 13.90 -15.82 -6.86
CA GLY A 106 13.22 -16.42 -8.01
C GLY A 106 12.42 -15.46 -8.90
N ASN A 107 12.70 -14.14 -8.87
CA ASN A 107 12.01 -13.15 -9.71
C ASN A 107 12.78 -12.75 -10.98
N GLY A 108 13.89 -13.43 -11.31
CA GLY A 108 14.65 -13.17 -12.54
C GLY A 108 15.17 -11.72 -12.58
N LYS A 109 14.76 -10.96 -13.59
CA LYS A 109 15.14 -9.53 -13.77
C LYS A 109 14.18 -8.55 -13.07
N GLY A 110 13.14 -9.05 -12.40
CA GLY A 110 12.17 -8.22 -11.69
C GLY A 110 12.64 -7.82 -10.30
N HIS A 111 12.17 -6.67 -9.82
CA HIS A 111 12.54 -6.16 -8.50
C HIS A 111 11.77 -6.80 -7.36
N GLY A 112 10.58 -7.33 -7.63
CA GLY A 112 9.60 -7.63 -6.59
C GLY A 112 9.15 -9.08 -6.51
N TRP A 113 7.94 -9.28 -6.01
CA TRP A 113 7.24 -10.54 -6.08
C TRP A 113 5.83 -10.31 -6.58
N ARG A 114 5.52 -10.86 -7.77
CA ARG A 114 4.21 -10.71 -8.44
C ARG A 114 3.79 -9.23 -8.57
N GLY A 115 4.76 -8.36 -8.86
CA GLY A 115 4.56 -6.92 -9.02
C GLY A 115 4.54 -6.11 -7.72
N ASN A 116 4.79 -6.72 -6.55
CA ASN A 116 5.00 -5.99 -5.30
C ASN A 116 6.48 -5.79 -5.05
N VAL A 117 6.93 -4.55 -4.83
CA VAL A 117 8.27 -4.23 -4.36
C VAL A 117 8.12 -3.57 -3.00
N LEU A 118 8.88 -4.02 -1.99
CA LEU A 118 8.92 -3.38 -0.68
C LEU A 118 10.30 -2.75 -0.51
N LEU A 119 10.33 -1.46 -0.23
CA LEU A 119 11.56 -0.72 0.03
C LEU A 119 11.54 -0.21 1.48
N PHE A 120 12.70 -0.13 2.11
CA PHE A 120 12.87 0.39 3.46
C PHE A 120 14.15 1.22 3.55
N LYS A 121 14.16 2.24 4.41
CA LYS A 121 15.26 3.21 4.53
C LYS A 121 16.27 2.88 5.62
N ARG A 122 15.80 2.27 6.71
CA ARG A 122 16.59 1.98 7.91
C ARG A 122 16.18 0.64 8.50
N GLY A 123 17.15 -0.04 9.12
CA GLY A 123 16.95 -1.33 9.77
C GLY A 123 17.61 -2.48 9.02
N THR A 124 17.33 -3.69 9.46
CA THR A 124 17.81 -4.94 8.86
C THR A 124 16.62 -5.88 8.62
N VAL A 125 16.59 -6.51 7.45
CA VAL A 125 15.58 -7.53 7.13
C VAL A 125 15.99 -8.83 7.81
N ARG A 126 15.13 -9.33 8.71
CA ARG A 126 15.33 -10.58 9.45
C ARG A 126 14.80 -11.78 8.67
N ASP A 127 13.60 -11.64 8.11
CA ASP A 127 12.93 -12.71 7.36
C ASP A 127 12.08 -12.15 6.22
N VAL A 128 11.92 -12.95 5.16
CA VAL A 128 11.13 -12.61 3.98
C VAL A 128 10.34 -13.83 3.52
N HIS A 129 9.01 -13.67 3.40
CA HIS A 129 8.14 -14.68 2.83
C HIS A 129 7.44 -14.17 1.57
N GLN A 130 7.57 -14.93 0.50
CA GLN A 130 6.93 -14.68 -0.78
C GLN A 130 5.71 -15.56 -0.95
N LEU A 131 4.52 -14.96 -1.05
CA LEU A 131 3.27 -15.70 -1.06
C LEU A 131 2.58 -15.61 -2.41
N LYS A 132 2.18 -16.77 -2.96
CA LYS A 132 1.30 -16.83 -4.12
C LYS A 132 -0.13 -16.71 -3.63
N LEU A 133 -0.82 -15.66 -4.06
CA LEU A 133 -2.20 -15.43 -3.68
C LEU A 133 -3.15 -16.14 -4.66
N PRO A 134 -4.19 -16.84 -4.19
CA PRO A 134 -5.11 -17.60 -5.04
C PRO A 134 -5.92 -16.67 -5.96
N GLY A 135 -6.25 -17.14 -7.17
CA GLY A 135 -7.06 -16.41 -8.13
C GLY A 135 -6.58 -16.57 -9.57
N LEU A 136 -7.34 -16.01 -10.51
CA LEU A 136 -7.02 -16.06 -11.94
C LEU A 136 -5.81 -15.19 -12.30
N GLU A 137 -5.71 -14.02 -11.65
CA GLU A 137 -4.58 -13.12 -11.84
C GLU A 137 -3.40 -13.59 -10.99
N PRO A 138 -2.15 -13.52 -11.50
CA PRO A 138 -0.96 -13.90 -10.75
C PRO A 138 -0.63 -12.85 -9.68
N ARG A 139 -1.41 -12.82 -8.60
CA ARG A 139 -1.22 -11.93 -7.45
C ARG A 139 -0.29 -12.55 -6.42
N GLY A 140 0.30 -11.70 -5.59
CA GLY A 140 1.16 -12.13 -4.50
C GLY A 140 1.17 -11.13 -3.36
N ALA A 141 1.72 -11.58 -2.24
CA ALA A 141 2.10 -10.74 -1.12
C ALA A 141 3.57 -10.97 -0.78
N LEU A 142 4.24 -9.92 -0.35
CA LEU A 142 5.60 -9.96 0.19
C LEU A 142 5.51 -9.61 1.68
N VAL A 143 5.90 -10.56 2.53
CA VAL A 143 5.99 -10.37 3.98
C VAL A 143 7.45 -10.16 4.31
N ALA A 144 7.78 -9.05 4.97
CA ALA A 144 9.12 -8.78 5.45
C ALA A 144 9.09 -8.45 6.93
N GLU A 145 10.04 -9.00 7.67
CA GLU A 145 10.25 -8.68 9.08
C GLU A 145 11.49 -7.79 9.18
N ILE A 146 11.29 -6.55 9.61
CA ILE A 146 12.32 -5.51 9.61
C ILE A 146 12.60 -5.11 11.06
N ASP A 147 13.84 -5.30 11.49
CA ASP A 147 14.35 -4.76 12.74
C ASP A 147 14.83 -3.33 12.47
N LEU A 148 14.08 -2.36 12.95
CA LEU A 148 14.34 -0.94 12.68
C LEU A 148 15.48 -0.42 13.58
N ASP A 149 15.58 -0.97 14.79
CA ASP A 149 16.69 -0.86 15.72
C ASP A 149 16.67 -2.03 16.72
N GLU A 150 17.52 -1.97 17.75
CA GLU A 150 17.66 -3.01 18.77
C GLU A 150 16.37 -3.33 19.56
N LYS A 151 15.40 -2.42 19.59
CA LYS A 151 14.18 -2.54 20.42
C LYS A 151 12.89 -2.57 19.59
N ARG A 152 12.91 -2.09 18.35
CA ARG A 152 11.73 -1.94 17.51
C ARG A 152 11.83 -2.82 16.28
N SER A 153 10.82 -3.67 16.09
CA SER A 153 10.64 -4.48 14.90
C SER A 153 9.25 -4.27 14.30
N LEU A 154 9.16 -4.47 12.99
CA LEU A 154 7.95 -4.26 12.21
C LEU A 154 7.83 -5.35 11.16
N ARG A 155 6.70 -6.06 11.16
CA ARG A 155 6.31 -6.92 10.04
C ARG A 155 5.53 -6.08 9.03
N VAL A 156 5.91 -6.17 7.78
CA VAL A 156 5.25 -5.47 6.68
C VAL A 156 4.75 -6.49 5.67
N ILE A 157 3.45 -6.47 5.39
CA ILE A 157 2.80 -7.25 4.36
C ILE A 157 2.43 -6.31 3.22
N ALA A 158 3.23 -6.35 2.15
CA ALA A 158 2.94 -5.65 0.90
C ALA A 158 2.08 -6.55 0.00
N ALA A 159 0.87 -6.13 -0.34
CA ALA A 159 -0.06 -6.96 -1.12
C ALA A 159 -0.72 -6.19 -2.28
N HIS A 160 -1.00 -6.92 -3.36
CA HIS A 160 -1.85 -6.43 -4.45
C HIS A 160 -2.94 -7.46 -4.71
N LEU A 161 -4.16 -7.19 -4.24
CA LEU A 161 -5.26 -8.15 -4.37
C LEU A 161 -5.89 -8.13 -5.76
N GLY A 162 -6.58 -9.22 -6.11
CA GLY A 162 -7.22 -9.39 -7.40
C GLY A 162 -8.45 -8.51 -7.63
N LEU A 163 -8.82 -8.33 -8.89
CA LEU A 163 -9.97 -7.52 -9.29
C LEU A 163 -11.30 -8.22 -9.00
N LEU A 164 -11.32 -9.55 -9.00
CA LEU A 164 -12.51 -10.34 -8.71
C LEU A 164 -12.77 -10.42 -7.21
N ARG A 165 -13.99 -10.07 -6.80
CA ARG A 165 -14.41 -10.08 -5.39
C ARG A 165 -14.12 -11.41 -4.70
N ARG A 166 -14.46 -12.54 -5.35
CA ARG A 166 -14.22 -13.88 -4.77
C ARG A 166 -12.73 -14.12 -4.51
N SER A 167 -11.89 -13.78 -5.49
CA SER A 167 -10.43 -13.86 -5.33
C SER A 167 -9.98 -13.02 -4.15
N ARG A 168 -10.40 -11.76 -4.02
CA ARG A 168 -10.04 -10.94 -2.84
C ARG A 168 -10.40 -11.60 -1.52
N SER A 169 -11.58 -12.21 -1.41
CA SER A 169 -12.00 -12.90 -0.18
C SER A 169 -11.13 -14.13 0.12
N GLU A 170 -10.73 -14.90 -0.89
CA GLU A 170 -9.82 -16.05 -0.72
C GLU A 170 -8.40 -15.58 -0.35
N GLN A 171 -7.91 -14.54 -1.02
CA GLN A 171 -6.60 -13.94 -0.77
C GLN A 171 -6.50 -13.30 0.61
N ALA A 172 -7.56 -12.62 1.07
CA ALA A 172 -7.62 -12.07 2.42
C ALA A 172 -7.46 -13.15 3.49
N ARG A 173 -8.05 -14.34 3.30
CA ARG A 173 -7.87 -15.47 4.23
C ARG A 173 -6.43 -15.95 4.27
N VAL A 174 -5.78 -16.11 3.11
CA VAL A 174 -4.35 -16.46 3.05
C VAL A 174 -3.49 -15.44 3.78
N VAL A 175 -3.82 -14.14 3.69
CA VAL A 175 -3.12 -13.09 4.46
C VAL A 175 -3.32 -13.26 5.97
N LEU A 176 -4.52 -13.66 6.42
CA LEU A 176 -4.79 -13.91 7.83
C LEU A 176 -4.11 -15.17 8.36
N ASP A 177 -3.96 -16.21 7.54
CA ASP A 177 -3.32 -17.45 7.96
C ASP A 177 -1.85 -17.22 8.38
N ILE A 178 -1.14 -16.29 7.71
CA ILE A 178 0.21 -15.85 8.09
C ILE A 178 0.23 -15.25 9.50
N MET A 179 -0.83 -14.53 9.85
CA MET A 179 -0.95 -13.84 11.13
C MET A 179 -1.28 -14.78 12.29
N SER A 180 -1.57 -16.06 12.00
CA SER A 180 -1.94 -17.06 13.02
C SER A 180 -0.74 -17.68 13.72
N SER A 181 0.50 -17.26 13.41
CA SER A 181 1.70 -17.66 14.16
C SER A 181 1.68 -17.14 15.60
N ALA A 182 2.18 -17.92 16.56
CA ALA A 182 2.22 -17.56 17.98
C ALA A 182 3.10 -16.33 18.31
N ASP A 183 3.96 -15.90 17.37
CA ASP A 183 4.85 -14.76 17.53
C ASP A 183 4.17 -13.45 17.09
N GLU A 184 3.40 -12.86 18.00
CA GLU A 184 2.71 -11.58 17.78
C GLU A 184 3.69 -10.40 17.80
N ARG A 185 3.59 -9.56 16.78
CA ARG A 185 4.46 -8.40 16.57
C ARG A 185 3.72 -7.27 15.86
N PRO A 186 4.18 -6.00 15.98
CA PRO A 186 3.60 -4.90 15.20
C PRO A 186 3.64 -5.25 13.71
N THR A 187 2.47 -5.29 13.08
CA THR A 187 2.31 -5.71 11.70
C THR A 187 1.46 -4.72 10.93
N LEU A 188 1.98 -4.29 9.77
CA LEU A 188 1.27 -3.47 8.80
C LEU A 188 0.93 -4.29 7.57
N LEU A 189 -0.33 -4.24 7.16
CA LEU A 189 -0.76 -4.61 5.81
C LEU A 189 -0.91 -3.33 5.00
N LEU A 190 -0.18 -3.21 3.89
CA LEU A 190 -0.34 -2.09 2.97
C LEU A 190 -0.29 -2.50 1.50
N GLY A 191 -1.08 -1.82 0.68
CA GLY A 191 -1.20 -2.18 -0.73
C GLY A 191 -2.48 -1.72 -1.42
N ASP A 192 -2.53 -1.95 -2.73
CA ASP A 192 -3.76 -1.90 -3.52
C ASP A 192 -4.59 -3.16 -3.25
N LEU A 193 -5.59 -3.02 -2.37
CA LEU A 193 -6.46 -4.13 -2.01
C LEU A 193 -7.65 -4.28 -2.97
N ASN A 194 -7.78 -3.41 -3.97
CA ASN A 194 -8.89 -3.40 -4.93
C ASN A 194 -10.28 -3.42 -4.26
N GLU A 195 -10.40 -2.89 -3.04
CA GLU A 195 -11.62 -2.98 -2.24
C GLU A 195 -11.96 -1.64 -1.56
N TRP A 196 -12.95 -0.97 -2.14
CA TRP A 196 -13.54 0.25 -1.61
C TRP A 196 -14.80 0.00 -0.79
N ARG A 197 -15.43 -1.17 -0.91
CA ARG A 197 -16.73 -1.45 -0.28
C ARG A 197 -16.55 -1.77 1.19
N LEU A 198 -17.48 -1.29 2.01
CA LEU A 198 -17.60 -1.63 3.43
C LEU A 198 -18.72 -2.66 3.64
N GLY A 199 -18.61 -3.47 4.71
CA GLY A 199 -19.62 -4.44 5.14
C GLY A 199 -19.30 -5.92 4.83
N ASN A 200 -20.21 -6.83 5.20
CA ASN A 200 -19.99 -8.30 5.28
C ASN A 200 -19.45 -8.97 4.02
N ARG A 201 -19.66 -8.37 2.84
CA ARG A 201 -19.23 -8.91 1.56
C ARG A 201 -17.85 -8.42 1.11
N SER A 202 -17.25 -7.49 1.85
CA SER A 202 -15.94 -6.90 1.56
C SER A 202 -14.81 -7.78 2.09
N ALA A 203 -13.71 -7.89 1.33
CA ALA A 203 -12.49 -8.50 1.83
C ALA A 203 -11.91 -7.73 3.05
N LEU A 204 -12.22 -6.44 3.19
CA LEU A 204 -11.83 -5.64 4.36
C LEU A 204 -12.48 -6.15 5.65
N ASN A 205 -13.70 -6.71 5.56
CA ASN A 205 -14.37 -7.27 6.74
C ASN A 205 -13.65 -8.54 7.24
N THR A 206 -13.09 -9.33 6.32
CA THR A 206 -12.22 -10.45 6.69
C THR A 206 -10.94 -9.92 7.33
N LEU A 207 -10.25 -8.97 6.70
CA LEU A 207 -9.00 -8.41 7.25
C LEU A 207 -9.17 -7.73 8.62
N HIS A 208 -10.35 -7.15 8.87
CA HIS A 208 -10.69 -6.51 10.15
C HIS A 208 -10.57 -7.45 11.36
N THR A 209 -10.76 -8.76 11.19
CA THR A 209 -10.67 -9.70 12.32
C THR A 209 -9.29 -9.72 12.98
N THR A 210 -8.25 -9.33 12.25
CA THR A 210 -6.86 -9.36 12.72
C THR A 210 -6.23 -7.97 12.73
N PHE A 211 -6.57 -7.12 11.78
CA PHE A 211 -6.02 -5.76 11.67
C PHE A 211 -6.89 -4.69 12.34
N GLY A 212 -7.94 -5.10 13.06
CA GLY A 212 -8.83 -4.19 13.76
C GLY A 212 -9.58 -3.22 12.85
N PRO A 213 -10.13 -2.12 13.41
CA PRO A 213 -10.85 -1.13 12.64
C PRO A 213 -9.94 -0.52 11.58
N THR A 214 -10.39 -0.55 10.32
CA THR A 214 -9.71 0.15 9.23
C THR A 214 -9.62 1.64 9.54
N PRO A 215 -8.46 2.28 9.32
CA PRO A 215 -8.37 3.73 9.29
C PRO A 215 -9.40 4.34 8.32
N PRO A 216 -9.68 5.66 8.42
CA PRO A 216 -10.62 6.32 7.53
C PRO A 216 -10.38 5.97 6.06
N ALA A 217 -11.44 5.70 5.31
CA ALA A 217 -11.31 5.45 3.89
C ALA A 217 -10.86 6.71 3.15
N VAL A 218 -9.59 6.73 2.74
CA VAL A 218 -8.98 7.81 1.96
C VAL A 218 -9.00 7.43 0.48
N PRO A 219 -9.77 8.15 -0.37
CA PRO A 219 -9.77 7.88 -1.80
C PRO A 219 -8.42 8.20 -2.45
N THR A 220 -7.95 7.27 -3.27
CA THR A 220 -6.69 7.35 -4.03
C THR A 220 -6.92 7.17 -5.53
N PHE A 221 -8.08 6.64 -5.94
CA PHE A 221 -8.40 6.32 -7.33
C PHE A 221 -9.72 6.95 -7.81
N PRO A 222 -9.82 7.38 -9.07
CA PRO A 222 -8.71 7.69 -9.97
C PRO A 222 -7.95 8.94 -9.49
N SER A 223 -6.66 9.02 -9.76
CA SER A 223 -5.78 10.06 -9.21
C SER A 223 -6.21 11.50 -9.54
N GLY A 224 -6.76 11.75 -10.74
CA GLY A 224 -7.27 13.07 -11.13
C GLY A 224 -8.53 13.53 -10.38
N LEU A 225 -9.36 12.58 -9.92
CA LEU A 225 -10.56 12.85 -9.11
C LEU A 225 -10.76 11.68 -8.13
N PRO A 226 -10.01 11.67 -7.00
CA PRO A 226 -10.01 10.51 -6.10
C PRO A 226 -11.38 10.35 -5.44
N VAL A 227 -12.04 9.22 -5.70
CA VAL A 227 -13.37 8.90 -5.17
C VAL A 227 -13.50 7.46 -4.66
N LEU A 228 -12.57 6.57 -5.01
CA LEU A 228 -12.47 5.20 -4.53
C LEU A 228 -11.21 5.03 -3.68
N ALA A 229 -11.37 4.37 -2.55
CA ALA A 229 -10.27 4.05 -1.64
C ALA A 229 -9.88 2.58 -1.85
N LEU A 230 -9.11 2.31 -2.90
CA LEU A 230 -8.67 0.95 -3.25
C LEU A 230 -7.44 0.55 -2.43
N ASP A 231 -6.54 1.50 -2.25
CA ASP A 231 -5.34 1.38 -1.44
C ASP A 231 -5.68 1.42 0.06
N ARG A 232 -4.99 0.60 0.85
CA ARG A 232 -5.17 0.52 2.31
C ARG A 232 -3.83 0.44 3.02
N ILE A 233 -3.80 0.99 4.23
CA ILE A 233 -2.77 0.75 5.25
C ILE A 233 -3.52 0.36 6.52
N MET A 234 -3.24 -0.81 7.07
CA MET A 234 -3.93 -1.39 8.23
C MET A 234 -2.90 -1.94 9.22
N GLY A 235 -3.13 -1.76 10.53
CA GLY A 235 -2.21 -2.20 11.58
C GLY A 235 -2.88 -3.19 12.54
N ASN A 236 -2.18 -4.26 12.93
CA ASN A 236 -2.73 -5.28 13.84
C ASN A 236 -2.84 -4.84 15.31
N ARG A 237 -2.28 -3.70 15.68
CA ARG A 237 -2.32 -3.13 17.04
C ARG A 237 -3.06 -1.80 17.04
N HIS A 238 -3.85 -1.57 18.10
CA HIS A 238 -4.52 -0.29 18.30
C HIS A 238 -3.50 0.84 18.43
N GLY A 239 -3.70 1.94 17.71
CA GLY A 239 -2.79 3.09 17.74
C GLY A 239 -1.50 2.94 16.92
N LEU A 240 -1.26 1.77 16.32
CA LEU A 240 -0.09 1.55 15.45
C LEU A 240 -0.07 2.50 14.26
N VAL A 241 -1.24 2.81 13.69
CA VAL A 241 -1.42 3.77 12.60
C VAL A 241 -2.18 4.99 13.13
N SER A 242 -1.54 6.16 13.18
CA SER A 242 -2.13 7.37 13.79
C SER A 242 -2.72 8.36 12.78
N GLY A 243 -2.56 8.12 11.48
CA GLY A 243 -3.10 8.95 10.42
C GLY A 243 -2.85 8.32 9.06
N VAL A 244 -3.80 8.50 8.14
CA VAL A 244 -3.68 8.05 6.75
C VAL A 244 -4.09 9.19 5.84
N GLU A 245 -3.27 9.49 4.84
CA GLU A 245 -3.45 10.61 3.92
C GLU A 245 -3.12 10.20 2.49
N ALA A 246 -3.79 10.81 1.51
CA ALA A 246 -3.39 10.65 0.12
C ALA A 246 -2.34 11.72 -0.20
N HIS A 247 -1.22 11.32 -0.79
CA HIS A 247 -0.22 12.24 -1.32
C HIS A 247 -0.75 12.84 -2.63
N ASP A 248 -1.60 13.86 -2.52
CA ASP A 248 -2.32 14.49 -3.63
C ASP A 248 -1.59 15.76 -4.13
N THR A 249 -0.53 15.56 -4.92
CA THR A 249 0.27 16.63 -5.54
C THR A 249 -0.02 16.71 -7.04
N PRO A 250 0.28 17.85 -7.71
CA PRO A 250 0.20 17.91 -9.17
C PRO A 250 1.00 16.80 -9.86
N LEU A 251 2.15 16.43 -9.30
CA LEU A 251 2.98 15.35 -9.84
C LEU A 251 2.31 13.99 -9.67
N SER A 252 1.84 13.64 -8.47
CA SER A 252 1.26 12.32 -8.20
C SER A 252 -0.03 12.06 -9.00
N ARG A 253 -0.81 13.11 -9.28
CA ARG A 253 -2.00 13.04 -10.15
C ARG A 253 -1.71 12.64 -11.60
N VAL A 254 -0.50 12.94 -12.08
CA VAL A 254 -0.09 12.62 -13.45
C VAL A 254 0.72 11.32 -13.49
N ALA A 255 1.47 11.03 -12.42
CA ALA A 255 2.43 9.93 -12.37
C ALA A 255 1.82 8.52 -12.44
N SER A 256 0.60 8.34 -11.93
CA SER A 256 -0.14 7.07 -11.93
C SER A 256 -1.64 7.37 -11.93
N ASP A 257 -2.46 6.36 -12.25
CA ASP A 257 -3.92 6.40 -12.05
C ASP A 257 -4.32 6.26 -10.57
N HIS A 258 -3.38 5.92 -9.69
CA HIS A 258 -3.52 5.96 -8.23
C HIS A 258 -2.73 7.15 -7.64
N LEU A 259 -3.25 7.72 -6.56
CA LEU A 259 -2.45 8.53 -5.63
C LEU A 259 -1.73 7.61 -4.63
N PRO A 260 -0.50 7.93 -4.21
CA PRO A 260 0.13 7.26 -3.07
C PRO A 260 -0.68 7.47 -1.80
N LEU A 261 -0.79 6.42 -0.99
CA LEU A 261 -1.36 6.47 0.35
C LEU A 261 -0.22 6.48 1.36
N THR A 262 -0.20 7.46 2.26
CA THR A 262 0.81 7.61 3.31
C THR A 262 0.20 7.44 4.68
N ALA A 263 0.98 7.00 5.64
CA ALA A 263 0.56 6.90 7.03
C ALA A 263 1.72 7.13 8.00
N PHE A 264 1.35 7.56 9.21
CA PHE A 264 2.27 7.68 10.33
C PHE A 264 2.11 6.48 11.26
N VAL A 265 3.24 5.89 11.64
CA VAL A 265 3.30 4.64 12.41
C VAL A 265 4.07 4.86 13.72
N HIS A 266 3.51 4.35 14.82
CA HIS A 266 4.15 4.37 16.15
C HIS A 266 4.40 2.95 16.63
N LEU A 267 5.66 2.64 16.94
CA LEU A 267 6.11 1.32 17.40
C LEU A 267 6.51 1.36 18.88
#